data_AF-A0A7J0C7P8-F1
#
_entry.id   AF-A0A7J0C7P8-F1
#
_cell.length_a   1.000
_cell.length_b   1.000
_cell.length_c   1.000
_cell.angle_alpha   90.00
_cell.angle_beta   90.00
_cell.angle_gamma   90.00
#
_symmetry.space_group_name_H-M   'P 1'
#
loop_
_entity.id
_entity.type
_entity.pdbx_description
1 polymer ?
#
loop_
_entity_poly.entity_id
_entity_poly.type
_entity_poly.pdbx_seq_one_letter_code
_entity_poly.pdbx_strand_id
1 'polypeptide(L)'
;MEIVDARLGGVQLHGAVLERVLVRGGKVDYLNLRKARLKDVVFEGCVLSEPDFGGAHLVRVEFRDCVLRRADFSAVRMESVDLRTVAELDIARGVERLAGAVISPSQLMELAPAFAAQIGVRVEA
;
A
#
# COMPACT_ATOMS: atom_id res chain seq x y z
N MET A 1 10.21 -0.76 -16.61
CA MET A 1 8.96 -1.16 -17.29
C MET A 1 7.88 -0.17 -16.90
N GLU A 2 6.99 0.22 -17.80
CA GLU A 2 5.91 1.17 -17.51
C GLU A 2 4.55 0.57 -17.90
N ILE A 3 3.54 0.78 -17.06
CA ILE A 3 2.13 0.46 -17.32
C ILE A 3 1.33 1.75 -17.16
N VAL A 4 0.51 2.12 -18.14
CA VAL A 4 -0.20 3.42 -18.16
C VAL A 4 -1.69 3.21 -18.42
N ASP A 5 -2.54 3.92 -17.66
CA ASP A 5 -3.99 4.03 -17.83
C ASP A 5 -4.74 2.70 -17.93
N ALA A 6 -4.22 1.68 -17.26
CA ALA A 6 -4.77 0.34 -17.31
C ALA A 6 -6.05 0.22 -16.48
N ARG A 7 -7.07 -0.45 -17.01
CA ARG A 7 -8.26 -0.88 -16.26
C ARG A 7 -8.22 -2.38 -16.13
N LEU A 8 -7.78 -2.85 -14.97
CA LEU A 8 -7.50 -4.26 -14.75
C LEU A 8 -8.28 -4.75 -13.52
N GLY A 9 -8.94 -5.90 -13.67
CA GLY A 9 -9.60 -6.59 -12.55
C GLY A 9 -8.92 -7.92 -12.28
N GLY A 10 -8.64 -8.21 -11.02
CA GLY A 10 -8.12 -9.52 -10.60
C GLY A 10 -6.71 -9.84 -11.09
N VAL A 11 -5.84 -8.83 -11.24
CA VAL A 11 -4.45 -9.03 -11.64
C VAL A 11 -3.71 -9.91 -10.64
N GLN A 12 -3.24 -11.08 -11.08
CA GLN A 12 -2.52 -12.04 -10.24
C GLN A 12 -1.00 -11.89 -10.43
N LEU A 13 -0.34 -11.31 -9.43
CA LEU A 13 1.12 -11.13 -9.36
C LEU A 13 1.68 -11.70 -8.04
N HIS A 14 1.03 -12.74 -7.51
CA HIS A 14 1.50 -13.39 -6.29
C HIS A 14 2.93 -13.93 -6.49
N GLY A 15 3.83 -13.70 -5.53
CA GLY A 15 5.23 -14.13 -5.60
C GLY A 15 6.06 -13.48 -6.71
N ALA A 16 5.50 -12.53 -7.46
CA ALA A 16 6.21 -11.86 -8.55
C ALA A 16 7.41 -11.05 -8.04
N VAL A 17 8.37 -10.81 -8.93
CA VAL A 17 9.49 -9.89 -8.69
C VAL A 17 9.31 -8.70 -9.63
N LEU A 18 9.08 -7.52 -9.06
CA LEU A 18 8.96 -6.27 -9.79
C LEU A 18 10.13 -5.37 -9.39
N GLU A 19 10.97 -5.02 -10.36
CA GLU A 19 12.07 -4.09 -10.15
C GLU A 19 12.01 -2.95 -11.16
N ARG A 20 12.15 -1.70 -10.68
CA ARG A 20 12.22 -0.51 -11.55
C ARG A 20 10.98 -0.42 -12.45
N VAL A 21 9.81 -0.45 -11.81
CA VAL A 21 8.49 -0.42 -12.46
C VAL A 21 7.78 0.89 -12.12
N LEU A 22 7.22 1.53 -13.13
CA LEU A 22 6.27 2.62 -12.98
C LEU A 22 4.87 2.14 -13.40
N VAL A 23 3.89 2.35 -12.54
CA VAL A 23 2.47 2.18 -12.87
C VAL A 23 1.83 3.55 -12.73
N ARG A 24 1.29 4.09 -13.83
CA ARG A 24 0.69 5.43 -13.86
C ARG A 24 -0.77 5.38 -14.30
N GLY A 25 -1.62 6.05 -13.55
CA GLY A 25 -3.05 6.17 -13.84
C GLY A 25 -3.78 4.83 -13.73
N GLY A 26 -5.03 4.85 -14.16
CA GLY A 26 -5.84 3.64 -14.24
C GLY A 26 -6.45 3.17 -12.92
N LYS A 27 -7.26 2.11 -13.04
CA LYS A 27 -7.97 1.47 -11.94
C LYS A 27 -7.63 -0.01 -11.91
N VAL A 28 -7.17 -0.49 -10.76
CA VAL A 28 -6.87 -1.89 -10.54
C VAL A 28 -7.68 -2.41 -9.35
N ASP A 29 -8.65 -3.26 -9.64
CA ASP A 29 -9.46 -3.92 -8.62
C ASP A 29 -8.87 -5.31 -8.33
N TYR A 30 -8.78 -5.70 -7.05
CA TYR A 30 -8.30 -7.01 -6.61
C TYR A 30 -6.87 -7.35 -7.08
N LEU A 31 -5.97 -6.37 -7.01
CA LEU A 31 -4.55 -6.57 -7.31
C LEU A 31 -3.91 -7.50 -6.29
N ASN A 32 -3.53 -8.70 -6.70
CA ASN A 32 -2.88 -9.67 -5.83
C ASN A 32 -1.35 -9.59 -5.98
N LEU A 33 -0.68 -9.04 -4.98
CA LEU A 33 0.77 -8.98 -4.83
C LEU A 33 1.26 -9.78 -3.60
N ARG A 34 0.49 -10.78 -3.17
CA ARG A 34 0.85 -11.61 -2.02
C ARG A 34 2.22 -12.23 -2.21
N LYS A 35 3.10 -12.11 -1.20
CA LYS A 35 4.48 -12.63 -1.21
C LYS A 35 5.36 -12.09 -2.35
N ALA A 36 4.94 -11.05 -3.08
CA ALA A 36 5.74 -10.44 -4.13
C ALA A 36 6.94 -9.68 -3.55
N ARG A 37 7.95 -9.46 -4.38
CA ARG A 37 9.11 -8.60 -4.09
C ARG A 37 9.05 -7.39 -5.00
N LEU A 38 8.87 -6.21 -4.42
CA LEU A 38 8.86 -4.95 -5.15
C LEU A 38 10.09 -4.15 -4.73
N LYS A 39 10.87 -3.70 -5.72
CA LYS A 39 12.05 -2.88 -5.50
C LYS A 39 12.10 -1.73 -6.50
N ASP A 40 12.23 -0.50 -6.03
CA ASP A 40 12.22 0.69 -6.90
C ASP A 40 10.93 0.76 -7.74
N VAL A 41 9.76 0.72 -7.08
CA VAL A 41 8.46 0.72 -7.76
C VAL A 41 7.67 1.98 -7.41
N VAL A 42 7.10 2.64 -8.41
CA VAL A 42 6.24 3.81 -8.23
C VAL A 42 4.86 3.51 -8.78
N PHE A 43 3.84 3.72 -7.94
CA PHE A 43 2.45 3.85 -8.37
C PHE A 43 2.11 5.34 -8.36
N GLU A 44 1.57 5.87 -9.46
CA GLU A 44 1.28 7.30 -9.62
C GLU A 44 -0.14 7.50 -10.17
N GLY A 45 -1.00 8.20 -9.45
CA GLY A 45 -2.38 8.48 -9.91
C GLY A 45 -3.26 7.24 -10.07
N CYS A 46 -2.92 6.11 -9.44
CA CYS A 46 -3.66 4.87 -9.54
C CYS A 46 -4.81 4.81 -8.53
N VAL A 47 -5.94 4.20 -8.93
CA VAL A 47 -6.99 3.77 -8.00
C VAL A 47 -6.85 2.26 -7.79
N LEU A 48 -6.42 1.84 -6.60
CA LEU A 48 -6.26 0.43 -6.23
C LEU A 48 -7.36 0.05 -5.22
N SER A 49 -8.33 -0.76 -5.66
CA SER A 49 -9.39 -1.27 -4.77
C SER A 49 -9.04 -2.69 -4.33
N GLU A 50 -9.03 -2.93 -3.02
CA GLU A 50 -8.68 -4.20 -2.40
C GLU A 50 -7.32 -4.77 -2.87
N PRO A 51 -6.23 -3.98 -2.93
CA PRO A 51 -4.92 -4.52 -3.23
C PRO A 51 -4.43 -5.38 -2.05
N ASP A 52 -3.89 -6.55 -2.36
CA ASP A 52 -3.38 -7.51 -1.39
C ASP A 52 -1.85 -7.60 -1.46
N PHE A 53 -1.18 -7.00 -0.49
CA PHE A 53 0.27 -7.04 -0.29
C PHE A 53 0.68 -8.08 0.76
N GLY A 54 -0.17 -9.06 1.04
CA GLY A 54 0.00 -10.05 2.09
C GLY A 54 1.34 -10.79 2.01
N GLY A 55 2.23 -10.57 2.97
CA GLY A 55 3.56 -11.19 3.02
C GLY A 55 4.56 -10.64 1.98
N ALA A 56 4.23 -9.56 1.27
CA ALA A 56 5.12 -8.95 0.29
C ALA A 56 6.34 -8.29 0.95
N HIS A 57 7.39 -8.07 0.15
CA HIS A 57 8.56 -7.29 0.54
C HIS A 57 8.67 -6.06 -0.36
N LEU A 58 8.51 -4.88 0.23
CA LEU A 58 8.51 -3.59 -0.45
C LEU A 58 9.79 -2.83 -0.09
N VAL A 59 10.62 -2.52 -1.07
CA VAL A 59 11.88 -1.78 -0.89
C VAL A 59 11.90 -0.57 -1.82
N ARG A 60 11.89 0.65 -1.27
CA ARG A 60 11.81 1.90 -2.05
C ARG A 60 10.60 1.90 -2.99
N VAL A 61 9.41 1.83 -2.38
CA VAL A 61 8.13 1.84 -3.09
C VAL A 61 7.38 3.12 -2.75
N GLU A 62 6.84 3.78 -3.76
CA GLU A 62 6.11 5.05 -3.59
C GLU A 62 4.70 4.96 -4.16
N PHE A 63 3.74 5.54 -3.45
CA PHE A 63 2.35 5.70 -3.90
C PHE A 63 2.02 7.20 -3.99
N ARG A 64 2.14 7.75 -5.19
CA ARG A 64 1.96 9.18 -5.49
C ARG A 64 0.54 9.44 -5.98
N ASP A 65 -0.18 10.32 -5.29
CA ASP A 65 -1.54 10.73 -5.67
C ASP A 65 -2.48 9.55 -5.94
N CYS A 66 -2.25 8.44 -5.25
CA CYS A 66 -3.03 7.21 -5.40
C CYS A 66 -4.21 7.19 -4.44
N VAL A 67 -5.22 6.40 -4.79
CA VAL A 67 -6.31 6.00 -3.89
C VAL A 67 -6.14 4.53 -3.57
N LEU A 68 -5.91 4.19 -2.30
CA LEU A 68 -5.79 2.83 -1.80
C LEU A 68 -7.00 2.52 -0.93
N ARG A 69 -7.91 1.68 -1.45
CA ARG A 69 -9.12 1.27 -0.72
C ARG A 69 -9.00 -0.14 -0.20
N ARG A 70 -9.31 -0.33 1.07
CA ARG A 70 -9.27 -1.63 1.75
C ARG A 70 -7.96 -2.41 1.49
N ALA A 71 -6.81 -1.72 1.55
CA ALA A 71 -5.52 -2.34 1.31
C ALA A 71 -5.19 -3.36 2.41
N ASP A 72 -4.68 -4.54 2.01
CA ASP A 72 -4.22 -5.57 2.93
C ASP A 72 -2.68 -5.57 2.98
N PHE A 73 -2.13 -5.13 4.11
CA PHE A 73 -0.71 -5.12 4.41
C PHE A 73 -0.30 -6.26 5.38
N SER A 74 -1.11 -7.30 5.53
CA SER A 74 -0.86 -8.39 6.48
C SER A 74 0.51 -9.03 6.24
N ALA A 75 1.34 -9.13 7.28
CA ALA A 75 2.69 -9.69 7.20
C ALA A 75 3.63 -9.06 6.15
N VAL A 76 3.33 -7.88 5.63
CA VAL A 76 4.22 -7.14 4.73
C VAL A 76 5.52 -6.77 5.45
N ARG A 77 6.61 -6.66 4.69
CA ARG A 77 7.86 -6.03 5.13
C ARG A 77 8.10 -4.79 4.27
N MET A 78 8.36 -3.67 4.92
CA MET A 78 8.59 -2.38 4.26
C MET A 78 9.98 -1.87 4.59
N GLU A 79 10.70 -1.40 3.58
CA GLU A 79 11.97 -0.67 3.70
C GLU A 79 11.88 0.56 2.80
N SER A 80 11.79 1.75 3.41
CA SER A 80 11.65 3.03 2.67
C SER A 80 10.41 3.06 1.78
N VAL A 81 9.22 2.86 2.34
CA VAL A 81 7.95 2.99 1.61
C VAL A 81 7.36 4.37 1.84
N ASP A 82 7.01 5.10 0.78
CA ASP A 82 6.40 6.43 0.90
C ASP A 82 4.90 6.36 0.66
N LEU A 83 4.13 6.68 1.70
CA LEU A 83 2.67 6.78 1.67
C LEU A 83 2.18 8.23 1.82
N ARG A 84 3.07 9.22 2.02
CA ARG A 84 2.70 10.59 2.41
C ARG A 84 1.74 11.27 1.43
N THR A 85 1.84 10.93 0.15
CA THR A 85 1.09 11.51 -0.97
C THR A 85 -0.10 10.65 -1.40
N VAL A 86 -0.41 9.57 -0.68
CA VAL A 86 -1.64 8.81 -0.93
C VAL A 86 -2.83 9.71 -0.60
N ALA A 87 -3.69 9.95 -1.59
CA ALA A 87 -4.83 10.86 -1.48
C ALA A 87 -5.95 10.27 -0.60
N GLU A 88 -6.13 8.96 -0.62
CA GLU A 88 -7.06 8.21 0.23
C GLU A 88 -6.38 6.90 0.65
N LEU A 89 -6.14 6.73 1.95
CA LEU A 89 -5.46 5.57 2.53
C LEU A 89 -6.40 4.82 3.47
N ASP A 90 -7.15 3.87 2.93
CA ASP A 90 -7.99 2.95 3.71
C ASP A 90 -7.30 1.59 3.80
N ILE A 91 -6.88 1.24 5.02
CA ILE A 91 -6.17 -0.01 5.33
C ILE A 91 -7.14 -0.97 6.00
N ALA A 92 -7.44 -2.07 5.33
CA ALA A 92 -8.30 -3.11 5.88
C ALA A 92 -7.59 -3.94 6.95
N ARG A 93 -6.29 -4.24 6.75
CA ARG A 93 -5.48 -5.11 7.63
C ARG A 93 -3.99 -4.74 7.54
N GLY A 94 -3.23 -5.03 8.59
CA GLY A 94 -1.77 -4.91 8.57
C GLY A 94 -1.23 -3.55 8.98
N VAL A 95 -2.01 -2.71 9.67
CA VAL A 95 -1.54 -1.42 10.21
C VAL A 95 -0.33 -1.60 11.13
N GLU A 96 -0.26 -2.72 11.86
CA GLU A 96 0.86 -3.10 12.73
C GLU A 96 2.15 -3.43 11.97
N ARG A 97 2.10 -3.49 10.63
CA ARG A 97 3.23 -3.83 9.75
C ARG A 97 3.77 -2.66 8.96
N LEU A 98 3.29 -1.43 9.22
CA LEU A 98 3.75 -0.22 8.53
C LEU A 98 5.15 0.26 8.96
N ALA A 99 5.87 -0.49 9.80
CA ALA A 99 7.26 -0.19 10.13
C ALA A 99 8.11 -0.14 8.85
N GLY A 100 8.77 1.00 8.60
CA GLY A 100 9.52 1.27 7.37
C GLY A 100 8.75 2.10 6.33
N ALA A 101 7.47 2.41 6.58
CA ALA A 101 6.72 3.39 5.83
C ALA A 101 6.88 4.81 6.40
N VAL A 102 6.74 5.81 5.53
CA VAL A 102 6.63 7.22 5.90
C VAL A 102 5.20 7.69 5.59
N ILE A 103 4.54 8.28 6.58
CA ILE A 103 3.18 8.82 6.49
C ILE A 103 3.17 10.32 6.80
N SER A 104 2.12 11.02 6.38
CA SER A 104 1.91 12.44 6.68
C SER A 104 1.30 12.65 8.08
N PRO A 105 1.33 13.88 8.63
CA PRO A 105 0.64 14.18 9.89
C PRO A 105 -0.87 13.93 9.86
N SER A 106 -1.55 14.18 8.72
CA SER A 106 -2.98 13.89 8.60
C SER A 106 -3.26 12.39 8.66
N GLN A 107 -2.45 11.60 7.95
CA GLN A 107 -2.53 10.14 8.00
C GLN A 107 -2.25 9.59 9.40
N LEU A 108 -1.33 10.21 10.16
CA LEU A 108 -1.12 9.83 11.56
C LEU A 108 -2.40 10.03 12.39
N MET A 109 -3.13 11.14 12.21
CA MET A 109 -4.37 11.38 12.93
C MET A 109 -5.45 10.35 12.57
N GLU A 110 -5.54 9.97 11.29
CA GLU A 110 -6.47 8.94 10.80
C GLU A 110 -6.12 7.54 11.34
N LEU A 111 -4.84 7.20 11.39
CA LEU A 111 -4.35 5.89 11.86
C LEU A 111 -4.16 5.81 13.38
N ALA A 112 -4.19 6.94 14.09
CA ALA A 112 -3.92 7.00 15.53
C ALA A 112 -4.78 6.02 16.36
N PRO A 113 -6.09 5.87 16.11
CA PRO A 113 -6.89 4.88 16.84
C PRO A 113 -6.40 3.44 16.62
N ALA A 114 -6.01 3.09 15.39
CA ALA A 114 -5.50 1.76 15.07
C ALA A 114 -4.12 1.51 15.71
N PHE A 115 -3.24 2.51 15.73
CA PHE A 115 -1.96 2.42 16.44
C PHE A 115 -2.15 2.31 17.96
N ALA A 116 -3.04 3.09 18.55
CA ALA A 116 -3.36 3.01 19.97
C ALA A 116 -3.85 1.60 20.34
N ALA A 117 -4.80 1.05 19.57
CA ALA A 117 -5.29 -0.31 19.77
C ALA A 117 -4.15 -1.36 19.72
N GLN A 118 -3.19 -1.18 18.81
CA GLN A 118 -2.07 -2.10 18.65
C GLN A 118 -1.11 -2.11 19.86
N ILE A 119 -0.99 -0.98 20.56
CA ILE A 119 -0.18 -0.89 21.79
C ILE A 119 -1.01 -1.11 23.07
N GLY A 120 -2.27 -1.55 22.94
CA GLY A 120 -3.16 -1.83 24.07
C GLY A 120 -3.80 -0.60 24.70
N VAL A 121 -3.72 0.56 24.05
CA VAL A 121 -4.34 1.81 24.50
C VAL A 121 -5.76 1.88 23.94
N ARG A 122 -6.74 2.16 24.82
CA ARG A 122 -8.12 2.42 24.43
C ARG A 122 -8.34 3.92 24.32
N VAL A 123 -9.01 4.35 23.26
CA VAL A 123 -9.41 5.74 23.03
C VAL A 123 -10.90 5.84 23.33
N GLU A 124 -11.25 6.66 24.31
CA GLU A 124 -12.64 6.98 24.68
C GLU A 124 -12.96 8.42 24.22
N ALA A 125 -14.23 8.70 23.97
CA ALA A 125 -14.73 9.99 23.48
C ALA A 125 -15.01 10.98 24.61
#